data_AF-A0A0A0ESX0-F1
#
_entry.id   AF-A0A0A0ESX0-F1
#
_cell.length_a   1.000
_cell.length_b   1.000
_cell.length_c   1.000
_cell.angle_alpha   90.00
_cell.angle_beta   90.00
_cell.angle_gamma   90.00
#
_symmetry.space_group_name_H-M   'P 1'
#
loop_
_entity.id
_entity.type
_entity.pdbx_description
1 polymer ?
#
loop_
_entity_poly.entity_id
_entity_poly.type
_entity_poly.pdbx_seq_one_letter_code
_entity_poly.pdbx_strand_id
1 'polypeptide(L)'
;MPNTPTIQLDLRNSASNESGWHNLEVNNHVYSYCYSGGDDGAGGLVQTVGQGRDTAPIQFASTTDTRYQINSCVFTNDGQQQLTWNGGNRAGSIVDANTQVENAEYCIIVTDTTTGCAIPCDPQVTNKPS
;
A
#
# COMPACT_ATOMS: atom_id res chain seq x y z
N MET A 1 3.14 22.39 -4.23
CA MET A 1 2.59 21.03 -4.28
C MET A 1 3.13 20.31 -3.06
N PRO A 2 2.29 19.64 -2.25
CA PRO A 2 2.80 18.73 -1.23
C PRO A 2 3.79 17.77 -1.90
N ASN A 3 4.95 17.53 -1.27
CA ASN A 3 5.90 16.54 -1.77
C ASN A 3 5.38 15.17 -1.34
N THR A 4 4.43 14.62 -2.08
CA THR A 4 3.82 13.34 -1.73
C THR A 4 4.87 12.24 -1.89
N PRO A 5 5.24 11.57 -0.79
CA PRO A 5 6.31 10.59 -0.83
C PRO A 5 5.90 9.40 -1.71
N THR A 6 6.84 8.90 -2.51
CA THR A 6 6.63 7.66 -3.27
C THR A 6 6.66 6.48 -2.31
N ILE A 7 5.68 5.59 -2.42
CA ILE A 7 5.59 4.36 -1.65
C ILE A 7 6.15 3.22 -2.50
N GLN A 8 7.02 2.41 -1.92
CA GLN A 8 7.49 1.17 -2.51
C GLN A 8 6.98 -0.02 -1.72
N LEU A 9 6.44 -1.02 -2.44
CA LEU A 9 6.06 -2.31 -1.90
C LEU A 9 7.08 -3.36 -2.36
N ASP A 10 7.82 -3.99 -1.45
CA ASP A 10 8.58 -5.19 -1.76
C ASP A 10 7.79 -6.43 -1.34
N LEU A 11 7.87 -7.49 -2.15
CA LEU A 11 7.14 -8.73 -1.95
C LEU A 11 8.01 -9.92 -2.35
N ARG A 12 8.09 -10.90 -1.46
CA ARG A 12 8.89 -12.12 -1.59
C ARG A 12 8.02 -13.36 -1.40
N ASN A 13 8.49 -14.48 -1.94
CA ASN A 13 7.82 -15.78 -1.91
C ASN A 13 8.36 -16.71 -0.82
N SER A 14 8.88 -16.10 0.24
CA SER A 14 9.46 -16.75 1.39
C SER A 14 9.26 -15.86 2.61
N ALA A 15 9.32 -16.44 3.80
CA ALA A 15 9.35 -15.65 5.03
C ALA A 15 10.61 -14.78 5.09
N SER A 16 10.51 -13.63 5.76
CA SER A 16 11.61 -12.74 6.11
C SER A 16 11.59 -12.46 7.61
N ASN A 17 12.77 -12.40 8.22
CA ASN A 17 12.96 -11.98 9.63
C ASN A 17 13.57 -10.58 9.71
N GLU A 18 13.73 -9.90 8.58
CA GLU A 18 14.22 -8.52 8.52
C GLU A 18 13.18 -7.57 9.14
N SER A 19 13.64 -6.49 9.78
CA SER A 19 12.76 -5.48 10.38
C SER A 19 11.86 -4.83 9.33
N GLY A 20 10.57 -4.62 9.66
CA GLY A 20 9.59 -4.02 8.75
C GLY A 20 8.96 -5.00 7.74
N TRP A 21 9.37 -6.27 7.73
CA TRP A 21 8.74 -7.30 6.92
C TRP A 21 7.58 -7.98 7.65
N HIS A 22 6.52 -8.26 6.90
CA HIS A 22 5.33 -8.96 7.35
C HIS A 22 5.21 -10.30 6.64
N ASN A 23 5.24 -11.39 7.40
CA ASN A 23 5.04 -12.74 6.87
C ASN A 23 3.56 -13.10 6.87
N LEU A 24 3.11 -13.76 5.80
CA LEU A 24 1.76 -14.30 5.70
C LEU A 24 1.75 -15.60 4.90
N GLU A 25 0.75 -16.44 5.15
CA GLU A 25 0.49 -17.64 4.38
C GLU A 25 -0.83 -17.47 3.61
N VAL A 26 -0.79 -17.71 2.30
CA VAL A 26 -1.94 -17.62 1.40
C VAL A 26 -1.98 -18.88 0.56
N ASN A 27 -3.08 -19.64 0.65
CA ASN A 27 -3.27 -20.91 -0.06
C ASN A 27 -2.05 -21.86 0.08
N ASN A 28 -1.55 -22.04 1.31
CA ASN A 28 -0.38 -22.87 1.63
C ASN A 28 0.94 -22.39 1.01
N HIS A 29 1.00 -21.16 0.52
CA HIS A 29 2.23 -20.50 0.08
C HIS A 29 2.61 -19.40 1.07
N VAL A 30 3.87 -19.41 1.49
CA VAL A 30 4.42 -18.38 2.37
C VAL A 30 4.90 -17.20 1.54
N TYR A 31 4.49 -16.00 1.96
CA TYR A 31 4.90 -14.74 1.39
C TYR A 31 5.44 -13.83 2.49
N SER A 32 6.18 -12.81 2.08
CA SER A 32 6.48 -11.69 2.96
C SER A 32 6.51 -10.39 2.19
N TYR A 33 6.03 -9.31 2.80
CA TYR A 33 6.06 -7.99 2.18
C TYR A 33 6.59 -6.92 3.14
N CYS A 34 7.10 -5.84 2.59
CA CYS A 34 7.40 -4.63 3.35
C CYS A 34 7.05 -3.39 2.52
N TYR A 35 6.69 -2.33 3.23
CA TYR A 35 6.51 -1.01 2.64
C TYR A 35 7.70 -0.11 3.00
N SER A 36 8.05 0.78 2.09
CA SER A 36 8.97 1.88 2.35
C SER A 36 8.49 3.16 1.68
N GLY A 37 8.96 4.32 2.15
CA GLY A 37 8.41 5.61 1.74
C GLY A 37 7.11 5.91 2.49
N GLY A 38 6.24 6.77 1.93
CA GLY A 38 5.15 7.34 2.73
C GLY A 38 5.66 8.39 3.72
N ASP A 39 4.74 9.04 4.43
CA ASP A 39 5.01 10.07 5.44
C ASP A 39 5.58 9.48 6.74
N ASP A 40 5.35 8.19 6.98
CA ASP A 40 5.89 7.45 8.14
C ASP A 40 7.11 6.58 7.81
N GLY A 41 7.51 6.51 6.53
CA GLY A 41 8.59 5.64 6.05
C GLY A 41 8.20 4.17 5.87
N ALA A 42 6.94 3.80 6.16
CA ALA A 42 6.38 2.45 6.11
C ALA A 42 5.08 2.38 5.29
N GLY A 43 4.89 3.31 4.34
CA GLY A 43 3.74 3.35 3.44
C GLY A 43 2.54 4.16 3.95
N GLY A 44 2.56 4.63 5.20
CA GLY A 44 1.52 5.50 5.72
C GLY A 44 1.49 6.85 5.01
N LEU A 45 0.30 7.42 4.86
CA LEU A 45 0.06 8.74 4.27
C LEU A 45 -0.60 9.63 5.32
N VAL A 46 -0.09 10.85 5.47
CA VAL A 46 -0.61 11.84 6.40
C VAL A 46 -0.88 13.12 5.65
N GLN A 47 -2.15 13.49 5.56
CA GLN A 47 -2.56 14.66 4.79
C GLN A 47 -3.30 15.68 5.66
N THR A 48 -3.12 16.96 5.31
CA THR A 48 -3.78 18.07 5.98
C THR A 48 -5.02 18.46 5.18
N VAL A 49 -6.18 18.43 5.84
CA VAL A 49 -7.46 18.80 5.23
C VAL A 49 -7.41 20.21 4.64
N GLY A 50 -8.01 20.38 3.46
CA GLY A 50 -8.11 21.67 2.77
C GLY A 50 -6.90 22.04 1.91
N GLN A 51 -5.89 21.18 1.80
CA GLN A 51 -4.74 21.39 0.89
C GLN A 51 -5.03 21.02 -0.57
N GLY A 52 -6.25 20.55 -0.86
CA GLY A 52 -6.66 20.07 -2.18
C GLY A 52 -6.24 18.63 -2.42
N ARG A 53 -6.65 18.10 -3.59
CA ARG A 53 -6.40 16.70 -3.97
C ARG A 53 -4.91 16.39 -3.91
N ASP A 54 -4.58 15.27 -3.27
CA ASP A 54 -3.23 14.73 -3.22
C ASP A 54 -3.17 13.35 -3.90
N THR A 55 -2.00 12.94 -4.37
CA THR A 55 -1.79 11.70 -5.12
C THR A 55 -0.49 11.05 -4.70
N ALA A 56 -0.59 9.92 -4.00
CA ALA A 56 0.53 9.14 -3.53
C ALA A 56 0.82 7.98 -4.50
N PRO A 57 1.95 7.99 -5.23
CA PRO A 57 2.31 6.90 -6.12
C PRO A 57 2.80 5.69 -5.32
N ILE A 58 2.30 4.51 -5.69
CA ILE A 58 2.70 3.20 -5.18
C ILE A 58 3.31 2.39 -6.32
N GLN A 59 4.47 1.79 -6.11
CA GLN A 59 5.10 0.91 -7.09
C GLN A 59 5.79 -0.25 -6.39
N PHE A 60 6.01 -1.35 -7.11
CA PHE A 60 6.88 -2.40 -6.60
C PHE A 60 8.33 -1.92 -6.46
N ALA A 61 9.04 -2.44 -5.45
CA ALA A 61 10.48 -2.27 -5.37
C ALA A 61 11.18 -2.91 -6.58
N SER A 62 12.37 -2.43 -6.92
CA SER A 62 13.15 -2.97 -8.05
C SER A 62 13.59 -4.42 -7.82
N THR A 63 13.63 -4.86 -6.56
CA THR A 63 13.93 -6.23 -6.11
C THR A 63 12.74 -7.18 -6.22
N THR A 64 11.52 -6.65 -6.37
CA THR A 64 10.30 -7.46 -6.38
C THR A 64 10.14 -8.21 -7.69
N ASP A 65 9.98 -9.53 -7.59
CA ASP A 65 9.82 -10.43 -8.75
C ASP A 65 8.70 -9.94 -9.70
N THR A 66 8.95 -10.04 -11.00
CA THR A 66 8.03 -9.65 -12.08
C THR A 66 6.72 -10.45 -12.12
N ARG A 67 6.66 -11.61 -11.45
CA ARG A 67 5.44 -12.43 -11.32
C ARG A 67 4.33 -11.77 -10.50
N TYR A 68 4.68 -10.77 -9.71
CA TYR A 68 3.72 -10.06 -8.88
C TYR A 68 3.02 -8.95 -9.66
N GLN A 69 1.69 -8.92 -9.56
CA GLN A 69 0.87 -7.91 -10.20
C GLN A 69 -0.09 -7.29 -9.19
N ILE A 70 -0.15 -5.97 -9.12
CA ILE A 70 -1.20 -5.28 -8.36
C ILE A 70 -2.53 -5.53 -9.06
N ASN A 71 -3.46 -6.17 -8.36
CA ASN A 71 -4.80 -6.44 -8.86
C ASN A 71 -5.75 -5.29 -8.50
N SER A 72 -5.73 -4.86 -7.25
CA SER A 72 -6.62 -3.81 -6.74
C SER A 72 -6.08 -3.19 -5.46
N CYS A 73 -6.68 -2.08 -5.06
CA CYS A 73 -6.54 -1.50 -3.74
C CYS A 73 -7.92 -1.46 -3.07
N VAL A 74 -7.98 -1.87 -1.81
CA VAL A 74 -9.20 -1.85 -1.00
C VAL A 74 -9.04 -0.80 0.09
N PHE A 75 -10.03 0.07 0.26
CA PHE A 75 -10.03 1.05 1.34
C PHE A 75 -10.94 0.59 2.47
N THR A 76 -10.48 0.75 3.70
CA THR A 76 -11.26 0.51 4.93
C THR A 76 -11.35 1.82 5.71
N ASN A 77 -12.47 2.01 6.42
CA ASN A 77 -12.77 3.23 7.18
C ASN A 77 -12.82 4.54 6.35
N ASP A 78 -12.87 4.46 5.01
CA ASP A 78 -13.11 5.57 4.07
C ASP A 78 -14.62 5.92 4.01
N GLY A 79 -15.15 6.39 5.13
CA GLY A 79 -16.58 6.72 5.27
C GLY A 79 -17.00 7.95 4.47
N GLN A 80 -16.04 8.86 4.21
CA GLN A 80 -16.27 10.08 3.42
C GLN A 80 -15.99 9.86 1.93
N GLN A 81 -15.54 8.67 1.52
CA GLN A 81 -15.27 8.28 0.13
C GLN A 81 -14.26 9.23 -0.53
N GLN A 82 -13.21 9.60 0.20
CA GLN A 82 -12.17 10.50 -0.31
C GLN A 82 -11.05 9.77 -1.02
N LEU A 83 -10.91 8.47 -0.77
CA LEU A 83 -9.84 7.66 -1.33
C LEU A 83 -10.28 6.99 -2.63
N THR A 84 -9.43 7.11 -3.64
CA THR A 84 -9.60 6.41 -4.91
C THR A 84 -8.29 5.79 -5.36
N TRP A 85 -8.40 4.66 -6.04
CA TRP A 85 -7.26 3.95 -6.59
C TRP A 85 -7.21 4.13 -8.11
N ASN A 86 -6.05 4.55 -8.61
CA ASN A 86 -5.75 4.56 -10.04
C ASN A 86 -4.49 3.72 -10.26
N GLY A 87 -4.64 2.48 -10.71
CA GLY A 87 -3.53 1.55 -10.79
C GLY A 87 -3.45 0.74 -12.06
N GLY A 88 -2.26 0.20 -12.27
CA GLY A 88 -1.96 -0.89 -13.20
C GLY A 88 -1.13 -1.96 -12.50
N ASN A 89 -0.68 -2.94 -13.27
CA ASN A 89 -0.15 -4.18 -12.70
C ASN A 89 1.16 -4.02 -11.91
N ARG A 90 1.94 -2.96 -12.11
CA ARG A 90 3.25 -2.78 -11.42
C ARG A 90 3.37 -1.49 -10.62
N ALA A 91 2.44 -0.56 -10.84
CA ALA A 91 2.40 0.72 -10.19
C ALA A 91 0.98 1.28 -10.26
N GLY A 92 0.67 2.17 -9.34
CA GLY A 92 -0.55 2.94 -9.32
C GLY A 92 -0.41 4.12 -8.38
N SER A 93 -1.53 4.71 -8.02
CA SER A 93 -1.57 5.82 -7.10
C SER A 93 -2.86 5.80 -6.30
N ILE A 94 -2.73 6.10 -5.02
CA ILE A 94 -3.85 6.47 -4.17
C ILE A 94 -4.07 7.96 -4.34
N VAL A 95 -5.31 8.35 -4.63
CA VAL A 95 -5.72 9.73 -4.75
C VAL A 95 -6.66 10.03 -3.60
N ASP A 96 -6.35 11.07 -2.84
CA ASP A 96 -7.14 11.55 -1.71
C ASP A 96 -7.71 12.94 -2.06
N ALA A 97 -9.01 13.14 -1.83
CA ALA A 97 -9.69 14.40 -2.05
C ALA A 97 -9.32 15.50 -1.03
N ASN A 98 -8.91 15.14 0.20
CA ASN A 98 -8.56 16.04 1.29
C ASN A 98 -9.62 17.10 1.66
N THR A 99 -10.89 16.73 1.53
CA THR A 99 -12.05 17.60 1.80
C THR A 99 -12.64 17.42 3.19
N GLN A 100 -12.44 16.27 3.85
CA GLN A 100 -12.96 15.96 5.18
C GLN A 100 -11.87 15.33 6.05
N VAL A 101 -12.01 15.44 7.37
CA VAL A 101 -11.15 14.72 8.32
C VAL A 101 -11.65 13.28 8.42
N GLU A 102 -10.78 12.32 8.14
CA GLU A 102 -11.03 10.90 8.41
C GLU A 102 -9.72 10.14 8.67
N ASN A 103 -9.84 8.94 9.24
CA ASN A 103 -8.74 8.01 9.39
C ASN A 103 -9.11 6.74 8.63
N ALA A 104 -8.60 6.61 7.41
CA ALA A 104 -8.85 5.50 6.51
C ALA A 104 -7.56 4.73 6.25
N GLU A 105 -7.70 3.45 5.92
CA GLU A 105 -6.59 2.56 5.63
C GLU A 105 -6.75 2.02 4.21
N TYR A 106 -5.67 1.55 3.61
CA TYR A 106 -5.68 0.97 2.27
C TYR A 106 -4.94 -0.36 2.28
N CYS A 107 -5.41 -1.36 1.54
CA CYS A 107 -4.75 -2.65 1.39
C CYS A 107 -4.50 -2.91 -0.10
N ILE A 108 -3.25 -3.14 -0.49
CA ILE A 108 -2.91 -3.51 -1.87
C ILE A 108 -3.06 -5.02 -2.03
N ILE A 109 -3.93 -5.44 -2.95
CA ILE A 109 -4.11 -6.85 -3.29
C ILE A 109 -3.18 -7.17 -4.46
N VAL A 110 -2.20 -8.02 -4.21
CA VAL A 110 -1.23 -8.46 -5.21
C VAL A 110 -1.53 -9.88 -5.64
N THR A 111 -1.55 -10.15 -6.94
CA THR A 111 -1.61 -11.50 -7.49
C THR A 111 -0.21 -12.02 -7.78
N ASP A 112 0.12 -13.21 -7.28
CA ASP A 112 1.24 -14.01 -7.77
C ASP A 112 0.78 -14.77 -9.02
N THR A 113 1.22 -14.36 -10.21
CA THR A 113 0.75 -14.98 -11.47
C THR A 113 1.22 -16.42 -11.66
N THR A 114 2.18 -16.89 -10.86
CA THR A 114 2.66 -18.28 -10.92
C THR A 114 1.76 -19.22 -10.14
N THR A 115 1.24 -18.79 -8.99
CA THR A 115 0.41 -19.61 -8.10
C THR A 115 -1.09 -19.26 -8.16
N GLY A 116 -1.43 -18.07 -8.66
CA GLY A 116 -2.79 -17.52 -8.61
C GLY A 116 -3.21 -16.97 -7.25
N CYS A 117 -2.30 -16.92 -6.26
CA CYS A 117 -2.61 -16.41 -4.92
C CYS A 117 -2.87 -14.90 -4.93
N ALA A 118 -3.92 -14.47 -4.23
CA ALA A 118 -4.20 -13.07 -3.94
C ALA A 118 -3.65 -12.73 -2.54
N ILE A 119 -2.62 -11.89 -2.52
CA ILE A 119 -1.80 -11.57 -1.36
C ILE A 119 -2.20 -10.18 -0.87
N PRO A 120 -2.87 -10.08 0.29
CA PRO A 120 -3.19 -8.79 0.89
C PRO A 120 -1.92 -8.18 1.51
N CYS A 121 -1.51 -7.02 1.02
CA CYS A 121 -0.37 -6.25 1.50
C CYS A 121 -0.91 -4.99 2.19
N ASP A 122 -1.05 -5.04 3.51
CA ASP A 122 -1.56 -3.95 4.33
C ASP A 122 -0.38 -3.12 4.89
N PRO A 123 -0.27 -1.81 4.63
CA PRO A 123 0.70 -0.97 5.32
C PRO A 123 0.49 -1.03 6.83
N GLN A 124 1.53 -0.70 7.58
CA GLN A 124 1.45 -0.63 9.04
C GLN A 124 0.50 0.49 9.45
N VAL A 125 -0.67 0.15 10.01
CA VAL A 125 -1.58 1.14 10.62
C VAL A 125 -0.94 1.68 11.91
N THR A 126 -0.24 2.80 11.81
CA THR A 126 0.31 3.49 13.00
C THR A 126 -0.63 4.62 13.41
N ASN A 127 -1.57 4.33 14.32
CA ASN A 127 -2.36 5.37 14.99
C ASN A 127 -1.41 6.25 15.84
N LYS A 128 -1.01 7.41 15.35
CA LYS A 128 -0.36 8.44 16.17
C LYS A 128 -1.43 9.27 16.88
N PRO A 129 -1.48 9.32 18.22
CA PRO A 129 -2.29 10.30 18.92
C PRO A 129 -1.74 11.72 18.64
N SER A 130 -2.66 12.68 18.51
CA SER A 130 -2.36 14.12 18.42
C SER A 130 -1.63 14.64 19.65
#